data_AF-A0A8T7DCM1-F1
#
_entry.id   AF-A0A8T7DCM1-F1
#
_cell.length_a   1.000
_cell.length_b   1.000
_cell.length_c   1.000
_cell.angle_alpha   90.00
_cell.angle_beta   90.00
_cell.angle_gamma   90.00
#
_symmetry.space_group_name_H-M   'P 1'
#
loop_
_entity.id
_entity.type
_entity.pdbx_description
1 polymer ?
#
loop_
_entity_poly.entity_id
_entity_poly.type
_entity_poly.pdbx_seq_one_letter_code
_entity_poly.pdbx_strand_id
1 'polypeptide(L)'
;MSEFFQLLAGLLFLGFLIAIVWLPAWWLAGRVDPDRSSSLIRLPFSAGLALTGYITGINLLGKLLDNSIHAVFVTVGLNLLVCVFLLYKKRAELGIAHLWAVRQLLLTVLLVAIVLSLPQWYQAVSGNRWDEVASSSIHLTAPNQFAEGMFPPRHNAFPDISIKYHYGFAILSGTVHWVTGISSNVSIDIVSTGLWLFTFLFTVFWLLQIGITKIAAIWGGFAVLLGGGLSWLYLPWLQIYKGFQKVPSQSLLTHSYDIESSWVSNLLTVMRSQNIYLRNADGDIFPLPFDIAISYQQHAVALGLALTLVAAYVFWLWQSKKEVAPRLLILSIFCFGLIFLGHAVFGAMASISAALVLLMLWLRRPSKVRFVQGAVFTLGVTILAFGHGGMMSTGPEYGAGTLLKLRDG
;
A
#
# COMPACT_ATOMS: atom_id res chain seq x y z
N MET A 1 -24.55 20.68 13.10
CA MET A 1 -24.38 20.14 11.73
C MET A 1 -24.43 18.63 11.86
N SER A 2 -25.30 17.91 11.15
CA SER A 2 -25.43 16.45 11.37
C SER A 2 -24.14 15.73 10.97
N GLU A 3 -23.80 14.65 11.68
CA GLU A 3 -22.60 13.82 11.43
C GLU A 3 -22.54 13.34 9.98
N PHE A 4 -23.70 13.16 9.35
CA PHE A 4 -23.82 12.86 7.92
C PHE A 4 -23.14 13.93 7.05
N PHE A 5 -23.33 15.22 7.34
CA PHE A 5 -22.69 16.30 6.58
C PHE A 5 -21.18 16.35 6.80
N GLN A 6 -20.68 16.00 7.99
CA GLN A 6 -19.25 15.91 8.25
C GLN A 6 -18.60 14.78 7.45
N LEU A 7 -19.20 13.58 7.48
CA LEU A 7 -18.73 12.45 6.69
C LEU A 7 -18.77 12.77 5.19
N LEU A 8 -19.87 13.36 4.70
CA LEU A 8 -19.99 13.75 3.30
C LEU A 8 -18.93 14.77 2.91
N ALA A 9 -18.69 15.80 3.74
CA ALA A 9 -17.64 16.78 3.50
C ALA A 9 -16.25 16.13 3.47
N GLY A 10 -15.97 15.20 4.39
CA GLY A 10 -14.73 14.44 4.42
C GLY A 10 -14.54 13.59 3.16
N LEU A 11 -15.58 12.88 2.71
CA LEU A 11 -15.52 12.08 1.47
C LEU A 11 -15.31 12.95 0.23
N LEU A 12 -15.97 14.11 0.15
CA LEU A 12 -15.76 15.07 -0.94
C LEU A 12 -14.34 15.62 -0.93
N PHE A 13 -13.82 15.95 0.25
CA PHE A 13 -12.44 16.41 0.40
C PHE A 13 -11.44 15.31 0.02
N LEU A 14 -11.66 14.06 0.43
CA LEU A 14 -10.85 12.91 0.03
C LEU A 14 -10.85 12.72 -1.49
N GLY A 15 -12.02 12.84 -2.13
CA GLY A 15 -12.15 12.78 -3.58
C GLY A 15 -11.35 13.88 -4.30
N PHE A 16 -11.36 15.10 -3.75
CA PHE A 16 -10.57 16.22 -4.27
C PHE A 16 -9.06 15.97 -4.12
N LEU A 17 -8.62 15.48 -2.96
CA LEU A 17 -7.22 15.10 -2.73
C LEU A 17 -6.75 14.02 -3.72
N ILE A 18 -7.56 12.97 -3.89
CA ILE A 18 -7.28 11.91 -4.86
C ILE A 18 -7.14 12.50 -6.26
N ALA A 19 -8.05 13.38 -6.69
CA ALA A 19 -7.99 14.01 -8.00
C ALA A 19 -6.72 14.84 -8.21
N ILE A 20 -6.31 15.62 -7.20
CA ILE A 20 -5.08 16.44 -7.24
C ILE A 20 -3.84 15.57 -7.41
N VAL A 21 -3.74 14.47 -6.66
CA VAL A 21 -2.57 13.58 -6.73
C VAL A 21 -2.61 12.72 -8.01
N TRP A 22 -3.79 12.33 -8.47
CA TRP A 22 -3.96 11.45 -9.60
C TRP A 22 -3.71 12.14 -10.95
N LEU A 23 -4.12 13.40 -11.13
CA LEU A 23 -4.03 14.06 -12.43
C LEU A 23 -2.58 14.20 -12.97
N PRO A 24 -1.56 14.59 -12.18
CA PRO A 24 -0.17 14.60 -12.63
C PRO A 24 0.33 13.18 -12.96
N ALA A 25 -0.08 12.19 -12.17
CA ALA A 25 0.25 10.79 -12.40
C ALA A 25 -0.41 10.23 -13.68
N TRP A 26 -1.64 10.64 -13.99
CA TRP A 26 -2.34 10.30 -15.23
C TRP A 26 -1.64 10.87 -16.46
N TRP A 27 -1.17 12.11 -16.37
CA TRP A 27 -0.34 12.72 -17.40
C TRP A 27 0.98 11.97 -17.57
N LEU A 28 1.70 11.71 -16.47
CA LEU A 28 2.99 11.01 -16.49
C LEU A 28 2.85 9.60 -17.07
N ALA A 29 1.81 8.85 -16.68
CA ALA A 29 1.52 7.52 -17.22
C ALA A 29 1.38 7.54 -18.76
N GLY A 30 0.70 8.55 -19.31
CA GLY A 30 0.56 8.71 -20.76
C GLY A 30 1.86 9.06 -21.48
N ARG A 31 2.86 9.64 -20.79
CA ARG A 31 4.19 9.94 -21.33
C ARG A 31 5.14 8.75 -21.27
N VAL A 32 4.93 7.87 -20.30
CA VAL A 32 5.71 6.64 -20.09
C VAL A 32 5.35 5.56 -21.11
N ASP A 33 4.08 5.47 -21.50
CA ASP A 33 3.57 4.54 -22.53
C ASP A 33 2.97 5.31 -23.74
N PRO A 34 3.81 5.97 -24.56
CA PRO A 34 3.35 6.90 -25.61
C PRO A 34 2.66 6.20 -26.78
N ASP A 35 3.00 4.94 -27.06
CA ASP A 35 2.39 4.15 -28.15
C ASP A 35 0.93 3.76 -27.82
N ARG A 36 0.46 4.07 -26.60
CA ARG A 36 -0.80 3.54 -26.07
C ARG A 36 -1.54 4.54 -25.19
N SER A 37 -1.78 5.75 -25.72
CA SER A 37 -2.70 6.73 -25.12
C SER A 37 -4.09 6.13 -24.81
N SER A 38 -4.44 5.01 -25.47
CA SER A 38 -5.61 4.18 -25.28
C SER A 38 -5.36 2.81 -24.60
N SER A 39 -4.31 2.65 -23.80
CA SER A 39 -4.11 1.40 -23.04
C SER A 39 -4.98 1.37 -21.80
N LEU A 40 -5.67 0.24 -21.60
CA LEU A 40 -6.44 -0.06 -20.40
C LEU A 40 -5.59 0.00 -19.12
N ILE A 41 -4.30 -0.33 -19.22
CA ILE A 41 -3.37 -0.29 -18.08
C ILE A 41 -3.14 1.12 -17.54
N ARG A 42 -3.39 2.17 -18.35
CA ARG A 42 -3.01 3.53 -18.00
C ARG A 42 -3.71 3.96 -16.72
N LEU A 43 -4.96 3.53 -16.53
CA LEU A 43 -5.74 3.82 -15.34
C LEU A 43 -5.09 3.26 -14.06
N PRO A 44 -4.96 1.94 -13.86
CA PRO A 44 -4.29 1.43 -12.66
C PRO A 44 -2.81 1.84 -12.60
N PHE A 45 -2.10 2.01 -13.73
CA PHE A 45 -0.72 2.48 -13.69
C PHE A 45 -0.60 3.90 -13.15
N SER A 46 -1.44 4.82 -13.60
CA SER A 46 -1.50 6.19 -13.05
C SER A 46 -1.89 6.23 -11.58
N ALA A 47 -2.81 5.36 -11.13
CA ALA A 47 -3.13 5.24 -9.72
C ALA A 47 -1.91 4.74 -8.91
N GLY A 48 -1.15 3.79 -9.47
CA GLY A 48 0.09 3.31 -8.87
C GLY A 48 1.16 4.40 -8.75
N LEU A 49 1.33 5.22 -9.79
CA LEU A 49 2.22 6.38 -9.77
C LEU A 49 1.75 7.45 -8.77
N ALA A 50 0.45 7.67 -8.65
CA ALA A 50 -0.14 8.59 -7.68
C ALA A 50 0.15 8.13 -6.24
N LEU A 51 -0.09 6.85 -5.94
CA LEU A 51 0.23 6.24 -4.65
C LEU A 51 1.73 6.37 -4.33
N THR A 52 2.58 6.01 -5.29
CA THR A 52 4.04 6.11 -5.20
C THR A 52 4.47 7.54 -4.88
N GLY A 53 4.00 8.53 -5.65
CA GLY A 53 4.34 9.94 -5.48
C GLY A 53 3.83 10.51 -4.16
N TYR A 54 2.60 10.18 -3.76
CA TYR A 54 2.01 10.63 -2.50
C TYR A 54 2.79 10.11 -1.30
N ILE A 55 2.98 8.80 -1.19
CA ILE A 55 3.71 8.17 -0.08
C ILE A 55 5.12 8.75 0.03
N THR A 56 5.80 8.95 -1.10
CA THR A 56 7.13 9.58 -1.14
C THR A 56 7.09 10.99 -0.57
N GLY A 57 6.18 11.83 -1.09
CA GLY A 57 6.06 13.23 -0.69
C GLY A 57 5.82 13.35 0.81
N ILE A 58 4.84 12.61 1.32
CA ILE A 58 4.51 12.59 2.75
C ILE A 58 5.67 12.06 3.59
N ASN A 59 6.31 10.95 3.19
CA ASN A 59 7.38 10.37 4.00
C ASN A 59 8.61 11.28 4.09
N LEU A 60 9.00 11.94 2.98
CA LEU A 60 10.15 12.84 2.97
C LEU A 60 9.85 14.16 3.68
N LEU A 61 8.73 14.80 3.35
CA LEU A 61 8.34 16.07 3.95
C LEU A 61 7.92 15.91 5.41
N GLY A 62 7.27 14.81 5.76
CA GLY A 62 6.85 14.51 7.13
C GLY A 62 8.04 14.39 8.07
N LYS A 63 9.14 13.77 7.63
CA LYS A 63 10.40 13.74 8.40
C LYS A 63 11.10 15.09 8.46
N LEU A 64 10.99 15.89 7.42
CA LEU A 64 11.62 17.21 7.38
C LEU A 64 10.88 18.21 8.28
N LEU A 65 9.55 18.08 8.37
CA LEU A 65 8.66 18.99 9.07
C LEU A 65 8.26 18.49 10.46
N ASP A 66 8.65 17.26 10.82
CA ASP A 66 8.18 16.50 11.98
C ASP A 66 6.65 16.53 12.14
N ASN A 67 5.94 16.62 11.00
CA ASN A 67 4.49 16.77 10.99
C ASN A 67 3.86 16.21 9.70
N SER A 68 3.02 15.19 9.87
CA SER A 68 2.32 14.52 8.77
C SER A 68 1.32 15.44 8.07
N ILE A 69 0.54 16.24 8.81
CA ILE A 69 -0.51 17.08 8.24
C ILE A 69 0.09 18.22 7.39
N HIS A 70 1.14 18.87 7.87
CA HIS A 70 1.88 19.84 7.08
C HIS A 70 2.48 19.20 5.82
N ALA A 71 3.03 17.99 5.92
CA ALA A 71 3.53 17.26 4.76
C ALA A 71 2.41 16.95 3.74
N VAL A 72 1.20 16.62 4.19
CA VAL A 72 0.02 16.47 3.34
C VAL A 72 -0.29 17.77 2.61
N PHE A 73 -0.40 18.89 3.33
CA PHE A 73 -0.69 20.19 2.70
C PHE A 73 0.37 20.60 1.67
N VAL A 74 1.66 20.44 1.99
CA VAL A 74 2.75 20.76 1.06
C VAL A 74 2.70 19.84 -0.17
N THR A 75 2.55 18.52 0.03
CA THR A 75 2.48 17.55 -1.08
C THR A 75 1.29 17.83 -2.00
N VAL A 76 0.12 18.09 -1.42
CA VAL A 76 -1.11 18.41 -2.17
C VAL A 76 -0.97 19.76 -2.86
N GLY A 77 -0.41 20.77 -2.20
CA GLY A 77 -0.15 22.09 -2.79
C GLY A 77 0.77 22.03 -4.00
N LEU A 78 1.87 21.27 -3.91
CA LEU A 78 2.78 21.04 -5.04
C LEU A 78 2.08 20.32 -6.19
N ASN A 79 1.30 19.27 -5.91
CA ASN A 79 0.52 18.58 -6.95
C ASN A 79 -0.54 19.50 -7.57
N LEU A 80 -1.18 20.36 -6.79
CA LEU A 80 -2.15 21.33 -7.28
C LEU A 80 -1.51 22.32 -8.26
N LEU A 81 -0.30 22.81 -7.97
CA LEU A 81 0.46 23.66 -8.90
C LEU A 81 0.75 22.93 -10.22
N VAL A 82 1.12 21.65 -10.15
CA VAL A 82 1.32 20.83 -11.35
C VAL A 82 0.00 20.63 -12.11
N CYS A 83 -1.11 20.38 -11.41
CA CYS A 83 -2.44 20.29 -12.01
C CYS A 83 -2.83 21.57 -12.75
N VAL A 84 -2.64 22.73 -12.13
CA VAL A 84 -2.92 24.04 -12.74
C VAL A 84 -2.06 24.23 -14.00
N PHE A 85 -0.76 23.93 -13.91
CA PHE A 85 0.14 23.99 -15.06
C PHE A 85 -0.30 23.05 -16.20
N LEU A 86 -0.65 21.80 -15.88
CA LEU A 86 -1.07 20.80 -16.86
C LEU A 86 -2.42 21.17 -17.51
N LEU A 87 -3.38 21.69 -16.74
CA LEU A 87 -4.65 22.17 -17.27
C LEU A 87 -4.46 23.39 -18.16
N TYR A 88 -3.50 24.26 -17.84
CA TYR A 88 -3.21 25.46 -18.64
C TYR A 88 -2.43 25.15 -19.93
N LYS A 89 -1.36 24.34 -19.85
CA LYS A 89 -0.45 24.10 -20.99
C LYS A 89 -0.68 22.78 -21.73
N LYS A 90 -1.29 21.80 -21.07
CA LYS A 90 -1.28 20.38 -21.49
C LYS A 90 -2.67 19.72 -21.45
N ARG A 91 -3.75 20.52 -21.50
CA ARG A 91 -5.14 20.03 -21.42
C ARG A 91 -5.46 18.88 -22.38
N ALA A 92 -4.96 18.95 -23.62
CA ALA A 92 -5.18 17.91 -24.63
C ALA A 92 -4.57 16.55 -24.25
N GLU A 93 -3.49 16.53 -23.47
CA GLU A 93 -2.81 15.31 -23.02
C GLU A 93 -3.52 14.64 -21.82
N LEU A 94 -4.47 15.34 -21.20
CA LEU A 94 -5.27 14.88 -20.05
C LEU A 94 -6.57 14.15 -20.44
N GLY A 95 -6.81 13.93 -21.74
CA GLY A 95 -8.05 13.34 -22.23
C GLY A 95 -8.38 11.99 -21.58
N ILE A 96 -9.60 11.87 -21.04
CA ILE A 96 -10.18 10.64 -20.47
C ILE A 96 -11.20 9.97 -21.39
N ALA A 97 -11.35 10.47 -22.63
CA ALA A 97 -12.34 9.98 -23.59
C ALA A 97 -12.23 8.47 -23.83
N HIS A 98 -11.00 7.94 -23.81
CA HIS A 98 -10.78 6.50 -23.94
C HIS A 98 -11.41 5.70 -22.79
N LEU A 99 -11.31 6.17 -21.53
CA LEU A 99 -11.94 5.50 -20.39
C LEU A 99 -13.46 5.42 -20.55
N TRP A 100 -14.06 6.47 -21.10
CA TRP A 100 -15.49 6.49 -21.40
C TRP A 100 -15.86 5.51 -22.52
N ALA A 101 -14.99 5.35 -23.53
CA ALA A 101 -15.19 4.40 -24.61
C ALA A 101 -15.13 2.94 -24.14
N VAL A 102 -14.30 2.63 -23.13
CA VAL A 102 -14.13 1.28 -22.57
C VAL A 102 -14.89 1.07 -21.25
N ARG A 103 -15.82 1.96 -20.90
CA ARG A 103 -16.52 1.95 -19.61
C ARG A 103 -17.23 0.64 -19.28
N GLN A 104 -17.81 -0.03 -20.27
CA GLN A 104 -18.47 -1.31 -20.05
C GLN A 104 -17.48 -2.39 -19.60
N LEU A 105 -16.31 -2.47 -20.23
CA LEU A 105 -15.25 -3.40 -19.81
C LEU A 105 -14.76 -3.06 -18.40
N LEU A 106 -14.54 -1.78 -18.10
CA LEU A 106 -14.14 -1.33 -16.76
C LEU A 106 -15.16 -1.75 -15.69
N LEU A 107 -16.45 -1.49 -15.95
CA LEU A 107 -17.54 -1.85 -15.04
C LEU A 107 -17.66 -3.37 -14.87
N THR A 108 -17.51 -4.15 -15.94
CA THR A 108 -17.53 -5.62 -15.85
C THR A 108 -16.38 -6.14 -14.99
N VAL A 109 -15.14 -5.69 -15.24
CA VAL A 109 -13.98 -6.14 -14.46
C VAL A 109 -14.09 -5.68 -13.01
N LEU A 110 -14.58 -4.45 -12.76
CA LEU A 110 -14.79 -3.94 -11.41
C LEU A 110 -15.86 -4.72 -10.67
N LEU A 111 -17.00 -5.03 -11.31
CA LEU A 111 -18.05 -5.82 -10.69
C LEU A 111 -17.56 -7.23 -10.33
N VAL A 112 -16.81 -7.87 -11.23
CA VAL A 112 -16.16 -9.16 -10.96
C VAL A 112 -15.20 -9.04 -9.79
N ALA A 113 -14.37 -7.99 -9.75
CA ALA A 113 -13.44 -7.74 -8.64
C ALA A 113 -14.19 -7.63 -7.31
N ILE A 114 -15.27 -6.85 -7.26
CA ILE A 114 -16.10 -6.66 -6.06
C ILE A 114 -16.73 -7.99 -5.63
N VAL A 115 -17.37 -8.73 -6.55
CA VAL A 115 -18.03 -10.00 -6.21
C VAL A 115 -17.01 -11.00 -5.67
N LEU A 116 -15.83 -11.10 -6.30
CA LEU A 116 -14.77 -11.99 -5.85
C LEU A 116 -14.10 -11.51 -4.56
N SER A 117 -14.16 -10.21 -4.24
CA SER A 117 -13.62 -9.66 -3.00
C SER A 117 -14.55 -9.83 -1.82
N LEU A 118 -15.87 -9.98 -2.02
CA LEU A 118 -16.85 -10.02 -0.91
C LEU A 118 -16.52 -11.07 0.17
N PRO A 119 -16.18 -12.34 -0.15
CA PRO A 119 -15.85 -13.31 0.88
C PRO A 119 -14.57 -12.93 1.66
N GLN A 120 -13.57 -12.39 0.96
CA GLN A 120 -12.33 -11.95 1.57
C GLN A 120 -12.53 -10.70 2.42
N TRP A 121 -13.32 -9.74 1.94
CA TRP A 121 -13.69 -8.54 2.67
C TRP A 121 -14.51 -8.87 3.91
N TYR A 122 -15.48 -9.78 3.80
CA TYR A 122 -16.23 -10.26 4.96
C TYR A 122 -15.28 -10.85 6.00
N GLN A 123 -14.36 -11.74 5.61
CA GLN A 123 -13.35 -12.26 6.54
C GLN A 123 -12.48 -11.14 7.11
N ALA A 124 -12.04 -10.18 6.28
CA ALA A 124 -11.18 -9.04 6.63
C ALA A 124 -11.80 -8.08 7.65
N VAL A 125 -13.08 -7.74 7.48
CA VAL A 125 -13.75 -6.69 8.25
C VAL A 125 -14.58 -7.25 9.40
N SER A 126 -15.16 -8.44 9.25
CA SER A 126 -16.07 -9.02 10.26
C SER A 126 -15.42 -10.07 11.16
N GLY A 127 -14.22 -10.55 10.81
CA GLY A 127 -13.51 -11.53 11.63
C GLY A 127 -12.75 -10.87 12.79
N ASN A 128 -12.89 -11.37 14.02
CA ASN A 128 -12.02 -11.02 15.16
C ASN A 128 -10.59 -11.61 15.01
N ARG A 129 -10.12 -11.83 13.77
CA ARG A 129 -8.91 -12.61 13.45
C ARG A 129 -7.74 -11.76 12.97
N TRP A 130 -7.93 -10.45 12.85
CA TRP A 130 -6.90 -9.53 12.35
C TRP A 130 -6.07 -8.96 13.50
N ASP A 131 -4.91 -8.41 13.17
CA ASP A 131 -3.85 -7.84 14.05
C ASP A 131 -4.33 -6.91 15.19
N GLU A 132 -5.62 -6.61 15.29
CA GLU A 132 -6.24 -5.70 16.25
C GLU A 132 -6.31 -6.26 17.68
N VAL A 133 -6.25 -7.60 17.89
CA VAL A 133 -6.76 -8.18 19.14
C VAL A 133 -5.74 -8.48 20.25
N ALA A 134 -4.41 -8.47 20.04
CA ALA A 134 -3.52 -8.76 21.19
C ALA A 134 -2.07 -8.24 21.22
N SER A 135 -1.34 -8.11 20.10
CA SER A 135 0.13 -7.93 20.19
C SER A 135 0.77 -6.94 19.19
N SER A 136 0.01 -6.39 18.23
CA SER A 136 0.53 -5.47 17.19
C SER A 136 -0.32 -4.20 17.03
N SER A 137 -0.72 -3.58 18.16
CA SER A 137 -1.45 -2.29 18.22
C SER A 137 -0.84 -1.14 17.40
N ILE A 138 0.41 -1.30 16.93
CA ILE A 138 1.11 -0.45 15.97
C ILE A 138 0.25 -0.15 14.73
N HIS A 139 -0.49 -1.12 14.20
CA HIS A 139 -1.29 -0.91 12.99
C HIS A 139 -2.47 0.03 13.21
N LEU A 140 -3.00 0.13 14.44
CA LEU A 140 -4.03 1.09 14.83
C LEU A 140 -3.44 2.42 15.30
N THR A 141 -2.32 2.37 16.02
CA THR A 141 -1.75 3.56 16.65
C THR A 141 -1.00 4.42 15.64
N ALA A 142 -0.31 3.83 14.66
CA ALA A 142 0.41 4.62 13.66
C ALA A 142 -0.51 5.50 12.79
N PRO A 143 -1.67 5.02 12.29
CA PRO A 143 -2.65 5.86 11.59
C PRO A 143 -3.26 6.95 12.48
N ASN A 144 -3.55 6.67 13.75
CA ASN A 144 -4.03 7.67 14.71
C ASN A 144 -2.97 8.78 14.92
N GLN A 145 -1.72 8.38 15.22
CA GLN A 145 -0.62 9.33 15.38
C GLN A 145 -0.39 10.16 14.12
N PHE A 146 -0.50 9.54 12.95
CA PHE A 146 -0.44 10.26 11.67
C PHE A 146 -1.55 11.31 11.57
N ALA A 147 -2.79 10.98 11.90
CA ALA A 147 -3.91 11.92 11.83
C ALA A 147 -3.80 13.06 12.87
N GLU A 148 -3.09 12.82 13.97
CA GLU A 148 -2.77 13.81 15.00
C GLU A 148 -1.56 14.70 14.64
N GLY A 149 -0.97 14.52 13.45
CA GLY A 149 0.18 15.33 13.02
C GLY A 149 1.53 14.80 13.50
N MET A 150 1.61 13.63 14.11
CA MET A 150 2.89 13.04 14.50
C MET A 150 3.52 12.28 13.34
N PHE A 151 4.74 12.67 12.95
CA PHE A 151 5.52 11.95 11.96
C PHE A 151 7.02 12.01 12.27
N PRO A 152 7.77 10.89 12.18
CA PRO A 152 7.26 9.53 11.99
C PRO A 152 6.43 9.04 13.18
N PRO A 153 5.49 8.10 12.99
CA PRO A 153 4.84 7.37 14.09
C PRO A 153 5.86 6.82 15.10
N ARG A 154 5.49 6.78 16.38
CA ARG A 154 6.31 6.41 17.54
C ARG A 154 5.71 5.26 18.34
N HIS A 155 6.56 4.48 18.98
CA HIS A 155 6.10 3.37 19.81
C HIS A 155 5.41 3.87 21.09
N ASN A 156 4.23 3.35 21.42
CA ASN A 156 3.44 3.84 22.56
C ASN A 156 4.17 3.73 23.90
N ALA A 157 4.91 2.64 24.13
CA ALA A 157 5.68 2.44 25.37
C ALA A 157 7.07 3.10 25.33
N PHE A 158 7.55 3.48 24.15
CA PHE A 158 8.89 4.04 23.94
C PHE A 158 8.77 5.21 22.96
N PRO A 159 8.24 6.36 23.40
CA PRO A 159 7.88 7.49 22.52
C PRO A 159 9.09 8.13 21.83
N ASP A 160 10.31 7.83 22.29
CA ASP A 160 11.56 8.23 21.65
C ASP A 160 11.95 7.31 20.49
N ILE A 161 11.27 6.17 20.31
CA ILE A 161 11.55 5.19 19.26
C ILE A 161 10.50 5.31 18.16
N SER A 162 10.92 5.64 16.95
CA SER A 162 10.04 5.65 15.78
C SER A 162 9.60 4.22 15.36
N ILE A 163 8.43 4.08 14.74
CA ILE A 163 7.95 2.80 14.22
C ILE A 163 8.39 2.71 12.75
N LYS A 164 9.47 1.99 12.48
CA LYS A 164 10.04 1.85 11.12
C LYS A 164 9.25 0.96 10.16
N TYR A 165 8.17 0.35 10.62
CA TYR A 165 7.41 -0.69 9.96
C TYR A 165 6.14 -0.10 9.32
N HIS A 166 5.88 -0.42 8.05
CA HIS A 166 4.64 -0.08 7.32
C HIS A 166 4.28 1.41 7.16
N TYR A 167 5.27 2.32 7.11
CA TYR A 167 5.01 3.77 6.96
C TYR A 167 4.08 4.10 5.79
N GLY A 168 4.28 3.47 4.62
CA GLY A 168 3.46 3.76 3.45
C GLY A 168 1.98 3.45 3.72
N PHE A 169 1.68 2.38 4.44
CA PHE A 169 0.31 1.99 4.74
C PHE A 169 -0.31 2.93 5.79
N ALA A 170 0.45 3.23 6.85
CA ALA A 170 0.01 4.17 7.90
C ALA A 170 -0.25 5.58 7.35
N ILE A 171 0.52 6.04 6.36
CA ILE A 171 0.28 7.31 5.66
C ILE A 171 -1.10 7.29 4.99
N LEU A 172 -1.43 6.20 4.28
CA LEU A 172 -2.70 6.11 3.55
C LEU A 172 -3.89 6.02 4.51
N SER A 173 -3.86 5.10 5.47
CA SER A 173 -4.96 4.93 6.42
C SER A 173 -5.09 6.13 7.36
N GLY A 174 -3.99 6.70 7.82
CA GLY A 174 -3.98 7.94 8.61
C GLY A 174 -4.53 9.14 7.83
N THR A 175 -4.27 9.24 6.52
CA THR A 175 -4.87 10.26 5.67
C THR A 175 -6.40 10.08 5.60
N VAL A 176 -6.89 8.85 5.39
CA VAL A 176 -8.33 8.58 5.35
C VAL A 176 -8.98 8.91 6.69
N HIS A 177 -8.37 8.47 7.81
CA HIS A 177 -8.81 8.77 9.17
C HIS A 177 -8.90 10.28 9.40
N TRP A 178 -7.83 11.01 9.11
CA TRP A 178 -7.76 12.47 9.28
C TRP A 178 -8.81 13.22 8.46
N VAL A 179 -8.97 12.87 7.18
CA VAL A 179 -9.85 13.58 6.24
C VAL A 179 -11.33 13.32 6.54
N THR A 180 -11.67 12.09 6.92
CA THR A 180 -13.07 11.66 7.02
C THR A 180 -13.58 11.62 8.46
N GLY A 181 -12.70 11.62 9.46
CA GLY A 181 -13.04 11.50 10.87
C GLY A 181 -13.53 10.10 11.28
N ILE A 182 -13.54 9.12 10.37
CA ILE A 182 -13.92 7.73 10.69
C ILE A 182 -12.81 7.06 11.50
N SER A 183 -13.10 6.02 12.28
CA SER A 183 -12.09 5.32 13.07
C SER A 183 -10.91 4.79 12.23
N SER A 184 -9.73 4.65 12.85
CA SER A 184 -8.56 4.11 12.16
C SER A 184 -8.76 2.68 11.67
N ASN A 185 -9.50 1.83 12.40
CA ASN A 185 -9.82 0.46 11.96
C ASN A 185 -10.57 0.49 10.62
N VAL A 186 -11.62 1.30 10.51
CA VAL A 186 -12.39 1.43 9.26
C VAL A 186 -11.53 2.05 8.15
N SER A 187 -10.68 3.01 8.49
CA SER A 187 -9.76 3.63 7.53
C SER A 187 -8.76 2.62 6.95
N ILE A 188 -8.23 1.75 7.81
CA ILE A 188 -7.34 0.64 7.47
C ILE A 188 -8.05 -0.34 6.52
N ASP A 189 -9.29 -0.72 6.82
CA ASP A 189 -10.08 -1.63 5.98
C ASP A 189 -10.39 -1.03 4.61
N ILE A 190 -10.76 0.25 4.56
CA ILE A 190 -11.00 0.97 3.30
C ILE A 190 -9.73 0.98 2.44
N VAL A 191 -8.59 1.34 3.02
CA VAL A 191 -7.30 1.40 2.29
C VAL A 191 -6.89 0.02 1.80
N SER A 192 -6.96 -1.01 2.65
CA SER A 192 -6.64 -2.38 2.25
C SER A 192 -7.54 -2.89 1.13
N THR A 193 -8.85 -2.65 1.24
CA THR A 193 -9.81 -3.02 0.18
C THR A 193 -9.49 -2.29 -1.12
N GLY A 194 -9.17 -0.99 -1.05
CA GLY A 194 -8.76 -0.20 -2.20
C GLY A 194 -7.48 -0.74 -2.87
N LEU A 195 -6.47 -1.11 -2.08
CA LEU A 195 -5.20 -1.66 -2.56
C LEU A 195 -5.36 -3.08 -3.14
N TRP A 196 -6.28 -3.87 -2.59
CA TRP A 196 -6.64 -5.18 -3.13
C TRP A 196 -7.31 -5.06 -4.50
N LEU A 197 -8.32 -4.19 -4.61
CA LEU A 197 -9.00 -3.90 -5.87
C LEU A 197 -8.02 -3.33 -6.90
N PHE A 198 -7.13 -2.44 -6.47
CA PHE A 198 -6.05 -1.91 -7.30
C PHE A 198 -5.18 -3.04 -7.86
N THR A 199 -4.71 -3.96 -7.01
CA THR A 199 -3.83 -5.08 -7.39
C THR A 199 -4.50 -5.97 -8.43
N PHE A 200 -5.77 -6.30 -8.21
CA PHE A 200 -6.57 -7.08 -9.15
C PHE A 200 -6.70 -6.36 -10.50
N LEU A 201 -7.17 -5.11 -10.50
CA LEU A 201 -7.40 -4.32 -11.70
C LEU A 201 -6.10 -4.12 -12.49
N PHE A 202 -5.00 -3.82 -11.80
CA PHE A 202 -3.68 -3.68 -12.39
C PHE A 202 -3.28 -4.95 -13.12
N THR A 203 -3.36 -6.10 -12.44
CA THR A 203 -2.99 -7.39 -13.01
C THR A 203 -3.86 -7.74 -14.22
N VAL A 204 -5.19 -7.62 -14.10
CA VAL A 204 -6.11 -7.92 -15.21
C VAL A 204 -5.81 -7.05 -16.42
N PHE A 205 -5.69 -5.73 -16.24
CA PHE A 205 -5.42 -4.83 -17.36
C PHE A 205 -4.03 -5.02 -17.94
N TRP A 206 -3.04 -5.45 -17.14
CA TRP A 206 -1.71 -5.74 -17.65
C TRP A 206 -1.70 -7.00 -18.49
N LEU A 207 -2.36 -8.07 -18.02
CA LEU A 207 -2.51 -9.33 -18.76
C LEU A 207 -3.28 -9.11 -20.07
N LEU A 208 -4.36 -8.33 -20.03
CA LEU A 208 -5.08 -7.92 -21.24
C LEU A 208 -4.18 -7.13 -22.20
N GLN A 209 -3.33 -6.23 -21.68
CA GLN A 209 -2.41 -5.43 -22.48
C GLN A 209 -1.38 -6.26 -23.26
N ILE A 210 -0.97 -7.41 -22.70
CA ILE A 210 -0.02 -8.34 -23.34
C ILE A 210 -0.73 -9.44 -24.16
N GLY A 211 -2.05 -9.34 -24.36
CA GLY A 211 -2.81 -10.21 -25.25
C GLY A 211 -3.40 -11.47 -24.60
N ILE A 212 -3.37 -11.59 -23.28
CA ILE A 212 -4.05 -12.68 -22.57
C ILE A 212 -5.57 -12.49 -22.68
N THR A 213 -6.31 -13.59 -22.83
CA THR A 213 -7.77 -13.56 -22.93
C THR A 213 -8.42 -13.01 -21.66
N LYS A 214 -9.63 -12.45 -21.76
CA LYS A 214 -10.35 -11.85 -20.63
C LYS A 214 -10.49 -12.81 -19.44
N ILE A 215 -10.86 -14.06 -19.70
CA ILE A 215 -11.06 -15.08 -18.66
C ILE A 215 -9.73 -15.42 -17.98
N ALA A 216 -8.67 -15.67 -18.76
CA ALA A 216 -7.36 -15.97 -18.20
C ALA A 216 -6.76 -14.77 -17.45
N ALA A 217 -7.02 -13.54 -17.90
CA ALA A 217 -6.60 -12.33 -17.20
C ALA A 217 -7.29 -12.18 -15.84
N ILE A 218 -8.62 -12.43 -15.76
CA ILE A 218 -9.38 -12.44 -14.50
C ILE A 218 -8.81 -13.49 -13.54
N TRP A 219 -8.59 -14.71 -14.03
CA TRP A 219 -7.98 -15.77 -13.22
C TRP A 219 -6.54 -15.45 -12.81
N GLY A 220 -5.77 -14.77 -13.67
CA GLY A 220 -4.43 -14.29 -13.33
C GLY A 220 -4.45 -13.23 -12.23
N GLY A 221 -5.39 -12.28 -12.30
CA GLY A 221 -5.62 -11.31 -11.22
C GLY A 221 -5.96 -12.00 -9.90
N PHE A 222 -6.86 -12.98 -9.95
CA PHE A 222 -7.21 -13.77 -8.77
C PHE A 222 -6.03 -14.61 -8.25
N ALA A 223 -5.22 -15.19 -9.14
CA ALA A 223 -4.05 -15.97 -8.78
C ALA A 223 -2.95 -15.10 -8.14
N VAL A 224 -2.80 -13.83 -8.53
CA VAL A 224 -1.87 -12.91 -7.84
C VAL A 224 -2.32 -12.63 -6.41
N LEU A 225 -3.63 -12.42 -6.22
CA LEU A 225 -4.20 -12.19 -4.89
C LEU A 225 -4.17 -13.44 -4.02
N LEU A 226 -4.52 -14.61 -4.58
CA LEU A 226 -4.45 -15.90 -3.90
C LEU A 226 -3.02 -16.37 -3.69
N GLY A 227 -2.09 -16.10 -4.61
CA GLY A 227 -0.69 -16.49 -4.49
C GLY A 227 -0.02 -15.88 -3.27
N GLY A 228 -0.32 -14.60 -2.99
CA GLY A 228 0.01 -13.99 -1.70
C GLY A 228 -0.68 -14.70 -0.53
N GLY A 229 -1.94 -15.09 -0.71
CA GLY A 229 -2.68 -15.90 0.25
C GLY A 229 -2.42 -17.41 0.21
N LEU A 230 -1.37 -17.93 -0.47
CA LEU A 230 -1.02 -19.37 -0.55
C LEU A 230 0.41 -19.64 -0.04
N SER A 231 1.27 -18.62 0.02
CA SER A 231 2.61 -18.69 0.64
C SER A 231 2.59 -19.05 2.13
N TRP A 232 1.41 -19.07 2.77
CA TRP A 232 1.21 -19.60 4.10
C TRP A 232 1.36 -21.10 4.22
N LEU A 233 1.12 -21.85 3.14
CA LEU A 233 1.33 -23.30 3.11
C LEU A 233 2.81 -23.67 3.30
N TYR A 234 3.72 -22.70 3.13
CA TYR A 234 5.17 -22.88 3.20
C TYR A 234 5.81 -22.43 4.50
N LEU A 235 5.10 -21.78 5.42
CA LEU A 235 5.68 -21.41 6.71
C LEU A 235 5.57 -22.61 7.67
N PRO A 236 6.71 -23.15 8.14
CA PRO A 236 6.69 -24.21 9.14
C PRO A 236 5.98 -23.70 10.40
N TRP A 237 5.24 -24.60 11.05
CA TRP A 237 4.47 -24.36 12.26
C TRP A 237 5.36 -23.76 13.36
N LEU A 238 5.41 -22.42 13.44
CA LEU A 238 6.11 -21.70 14.49
C LEU A 238 5.34 -21.93 15.79
N GLN A 239 5.90 -22.75 16.68
CA GLN A 239 5.38 -22.99 18.02
C GLN A 239 5.38 -21.66 18.80
N ILE A 240 4.18 -21.20 19.18
CA ILE A 240 3.93 -19.87 19.75
C ILE A 240 4.33 -19.81 21.24
N TYR A 241 4.94 -18.67 21.59
CA TYR A 241 5.42 -18.23 22.90
C TYR A 241 4.43 -18.40 24.07
N LYS A 242 4.72 -19.33 25.00
CA LYS A 242 4.08 -19.40 26.33
C LYS A 242 4.67 -18.33 27.27
N GLY A 243 3.83 -17.55 27.98
CA GLY A 243 4.32 -16.86 29.20
C GLY A 243 3.67 -15.58 29.71
N PHE A 244 2.63 -15.00 29.10
CA PHE A 244 2.06 -13.73 29.60
C PHE A 244 0.61 -13.87 30.09
N GLN A 245 0.40 -13.77 31.41
CA GLN A 245 -0.91 -13.75 32.07
C GLN A 245 -1.31 -12.34 32.55
N LYS A 246 -2.37 -11.79 31.97
CA LYS A 246 -3.53 -11.11 32.59
C LYS A 246 -4.29 -10.32 31.51
N VAL A 247 -5.56 -10.68 31.32
CA VAL A 247 -6.45 -10.15 30.27
C VAL A 247 -7.85 -9.86 30.85
N PRO A 248 -8.55 -8.78 30.42
CA PRO A 248 -9.97 -8.54 30.72
C PRO A 248 -10.94 -9.61 30.17
N SER A 249 -12.18 -9.64 30.67
CA SER A 249 -13.22 -10.60 30.25
C SER A 249 -13.79 -10.32 28.85
N GLN A 250 -14.20 -11.37 28.13
CA GLN A 250 -14.75 -11.35 26.77
C GLN A 250 -15.86 -10.30 26.54
N SER A 251 -16.73 -10.09 27.53
CA SER A 251 -17.82 -9.10 27.49
C SER A 251 -17.36 -7.65 27.37
N LEU A 252 -16.10 -7.35 27.71
CA LEU A 252 -15.51 -6.00 27.62
C LEU A 252 -14.74 -5.77 26.30
N LEU A 253 -14.59 -6.81 25.47
CA LEU A 253 -13.69 -6.83 24.30
C LEU A 253 -14.42 -7.10 22.98
N THR A 254 -15.62 -7.66 23.03
CA THR A 254 -16.45 -7.87 21.85
C THR A 254 -17.17 -6.57 21.48
N HIS A 255 -16.92 -6.06 20.27
CA HIS A 255 -17.85 -5.15 19.61
C HIS A 255 -19.22 -5.83 19.54
N SER A 256 -20.17 -5.38 20.36
CA SER A 256 -21.55 -5.85 20.32
C SER A 256 -22.22 -5.31 19.06
N TYR A 257 -22.21 -6.11 18.00
CA TYR A 257 -23.19 -5.96 16.92
C TYR A 257 -24.57 -6.17 17.54
N ASP A 258 -25.37 -5.11 17.56
CA ASP A 258 -26.75 -5.20 18.01
C ASP A 258 -27.55 -5.90 16.91
N ILE A 259 -28.04 -7.11 17.21
CA ILE A 259 -28.77 -7.96 16.27
C ILE A 259 -30.12 -7.32 15.91
N GLU A 260 -30.63 -6.43 16.76
CA GLU A 260 -31.86 -5.65 16.50
C GLU A 260 -31.60 -4.44 15.60
N SER A 261 -30.34 -4.03 15.46
CA SER A 261 -29.92 -2.94 14.58
C SER A 261 -29.70 -3.41 13.15
N SER A 262 -30.16 -2.62 12.18
CA SER A 262 -29.86 -2.89 10.76
C SER A 262 -28.34 -2.91 10.52
N TRP A 263 -27.89 -3.66 9.52
CA TRP A 263 -26.46 -3.72 9.16
C TRP A 263 -25.83 -2.34 8.91
N VAL A 264 -26.61 -1.38 8.40
CA VAL A 264 -26.19 0.02 8.21
C VAL A 264 -26.02 0.74 9.55
N SER A 265 -26.93 0.54 10.51
CA SER A 265 -26.86 1.13 11.85
C SER A 265 -25.64 0.59 12.62
N ASN A 266 -25.40 -0.72 12.52
CA ASN A 266 -24.21 -1.35 13.10
C ASN A 266 -22.93 -0.80 12.47
N LEU A 267 -22.88 -0.68 11.14
CA LEU A 267 -21.73 -0.09 10.44
C LEU A 267 -21.46 1.35 10.89
N LEU A 268 -22.52 2.18 10.97
CA LEU A 268 -22.39 3.58 11.43
C LEU A 268 -21.97 3.68 12.89
N THR A 269 -22.41 2.75 13.75
CA THR A 269 -22.03 2.69 15.17
C THR A 269 -20.56 2.27 15.33
N VAL A 270 -20.13 1.24 14.59
CA VAL A 270 -18.73 0.76 14.55
C VAL A 270 -17.79 1.84 14.01
N MET A 271 -18.23 2.64 13.03
CA MET A 271 -17.45 3.77 12.52
C MET A 271 -17.16 4.86 13.58
N ARG A 272 -17.85 4.84 14.73
CA ARG A 272 -17.87 5.94 15.70
C ARG A 272 -17.41 5.57 17.11
N SER A 273 -17.24 4.30 17.44
CA SER A 273 -16.78 3.92 18.78
C SER A 273 -15.34 4.37 19.03
N GLN A 274 -15.11 5.13 20.09
CA GLN A 274 -13.76 5.36 20.62
C GLN A 274 -13.26 4.03 21.20
N ASN A 275 -12.23 3.44 20.60
CA ASN A 275 -11.68 2.17 21.06
C ASN A 275 -10.87 2.38 22.35
N ILE A 276 -11.52 2.11 23.46
CA ILE A 276 -10.91 1.93 24.77
C ILE A 276 -10.92 0.41 25.00
N TYR A 277 -9.80 -0.16 25.43
CA TYR A 277 -9.57 -1.58 25.80
C TYR A 277 -9.04 -2.52 24.70
N LEU A 278 -7.88 -3.14 25.01
CA LEU A 278 -7.10 -4.04 24.17
C LEU A 278 -6.63 -5.24 25.04
N ARG A 279 -7.01 -6.48 24.69
CA ARG A 279 -6.36 -7.80 24.99
C ARG A 279 -7.34 -8.98 24.81
N ASN A 280 -6.89 -10.17 24.41
CA ASN A 280 -7.70 -11.40 24.17
C ASN A 280 -8.16 -12.20 25.40
N ALA A 281 -9.47 -12.48 25.50
CA ALA A 281 -10.21 -12.98 26.68
C ALA A 281 -9.69 -14.22 27.46
N ASP A 282 -8.86 -15.11 26.90
CA ASP A 282 -8.82 -16.50 27.40
C ASP A 282 -7.43 -16.98 27.87
N GLY A 283 -6.37 -16.23 27.62
CA GLY A 283 -4.99 -16.63 27.99
C GLY A 283 -4.44 -17.87 27.26
N ASP A 284 -5.22 -18.50 26.38
CA ASP A 284 -4.81 -19.63 25.57
C ASP A 284 -4.21 -19.19 24.22
N ILE A 285 -3.13 -19.88 23.85
CA ILE A 285 -2.52 -19.80 22.54
C ILE A 285 -3.24 -20.81 21.65
N PHE A 286 -4.02 -20.32 20.69
CA PHE A 286 -4.59 -21.19 19.67
C PHE A 286 -3.46 -21.86 18.86
N PRO A 287 -3.43 -23.20 18.75
CA PRO A 287 -2.58 -23.87 17.79
C PRO A 287 -3.36 -24.01 16.49
N LEU A 288 -3.26 -23.06 15.55
CA LEU A 288 -3.90 -23.22 14.24
C LEU A 288 -3.00 -22.81 13.05
N PRO A 289 -2.77 -23.71 12.08
CA PRO A 289 -2.03 -23.45 10.85
C PRO A 289 -2.77 -22.53 9.85
N PHE A 290 -3.96 -22.05 10.20
CA PHE A 290 -4.78 -21.15 9.38
C PHE A 290 -4.42 -19.66 9.54
N ASP A 291 -3.68 -19.27 10.59
CA ASP A 291 -3.35 -17.85 10.87
C ASP A 291 -2.32 -17.24 9.91
N ILE A 292 -1.63 -18.07 9.13
CA ILE A 292 -0.57 -17.58 8.26
C ILE A 292 -1.13 -17.07 6.92
N ALA A 293 -2.23 -17.67 6.41
CA ALA A 293 -2.94 -17.13 5.24
C ALA A 293 -3.49 -15.72 5.53
N ILE A 294 -3.89 -15.53 6.79
CA ILE A 294 -4.38 -14.28 7.38
C ILE A 294 -3.22 -13.30 7.58
N SER A 295 -2.03 -13.79 7.97
CA SER A 295 -0.80 -12.98 8.06
C SER A 295 -0.33 -12.40 6.72
N TYR A 296 -0.53 -13.12 5.61
CA TYR A 296 -0.27 -12.58 4.26
C TYR A 296 -1.34 -11.61 3.76
N GLN A 297 -2.50 -11.55 4.43
CA GLN A 297 -3.55 -10.57 4.19
C GLN A 297 -3.44 -9.39 5.16
N GLN A 298 -2.36 -9.31 5.96
CA GLN A 298 -2.07 -8.14 6.78
C GLN A 298 -2.10 -6.89 5.91
N HIS A 299 -2.75 -5.85 6.43
CA HIS A 299 -3.13 -4.66 5.68
C HIS A 299 -1.96 -4.02 4.91
N ALA A 300 -0.75 -4.10 5.43
CA ALA A 300 0.44 -3.59 4.76
C ALA A 300 1.02 -4.49 3.64
N VAL A 301 0.74 -5.78 3.62
CA VAL A 301 1.04 -6.67 2.48
C VAL A 301 0.31 -6.17 1.22
N ALA A 302 -0.93 -5.67 1.38
CA ALA A 302 -1.69 -5.11 0.27
C ALA A 302 -0.95 -3.95 -0.40
N LEU A 303 -0.28 -3.08 0.39
CA LEU A 303 0.53 -2.00 -0.17
C LEU A 303 1.83 -2.53 -0.79
N GLY A 304 2.53 -3.44 -0.12
CA GLY A 304 3.76 -4.05 -0.64
C GLY A 304 3.54 -4.70 -2.02
N LEU A 305 2.44 -5.44 -2.17
CA LEU A 305 2.05 -6.08 -3.43
C LEU A 305 1.70 -5.05 -4.51
N ALA A 306 0.88 -4.05 -4.17
CA ALA A 306 0.52 -2.96 -5.08
C ALA A 306 1.75 -2.23 -5.63
N LEU A 307 2.68 -1.83 -4.75
CA LEU A 307 3.93 -1.16 -5.15
C LEU A 307 4.83 -2.09 -5.97
N THR A 308 4.88 -3.38 -5.65
CA THR A 308 5.66 -4.38 -6.40
C THR A 308 5.14 -4.52 -7.83
N LEU A 309 3.82 -4.55 -8.05
CA LEU A 309 3.25 -4.62 -9.40
C LEU A 309 3.58 -3.38 -10.23
N VAL A 310 3.49 -2.19 -9.63
CA VAL A 310 3.86 -0.93 -10.30
C VAL A 310 5.34 -0.95 -10.68
N ALA A 311 6.21 -1.32 -9.74
CA ALA A 311 7.65 -1.41 -9.96
C ALA A 311 7.99 -2.43 -11.05
N ALA A 312 7.38 -3.61 -11.01
CA ALA A 312 7.56 -4.66 -12.02
C ALA A 312 7.10 -4.21 -13.41
N TYR A 313 5.98 -3.48 -13.49
CA TYR A 313 5.48 -2.94 -14.76
C TYR A 313 6.42 -1.88 -15.34
N VAL A 314 6.89 -0.93 -14.53
CA VAL A 314 7.86 0.09 -14.98
C VAL A 314 9.16 -0.56 -15.43
N PHE A 315 9.63 -1.56 -14.68
CA PHE A 315 10.82 -2.32 -15.03
C PHE A 315 10.63 -3.10 -16.34
N TRP A 316 9.47 -3.73 -16.54
CA TRP A 316 9.13 -4.37 -17.81
C TRP A 316 9.12 -3.37 -18.98
N LEU A 317 8.50 -2.19 -18.80
CA LEU A 317 8.53 -1.12 -19.81
C LEU A 317 9.97 -0.70 -20.11
N TRP A 318 10.80 -0.49 -19.10
CA TRP A 318 12.20 -0.15 -19.26
C TRP A 318 12.97 -1.20 -20.07
N GLN A 319 12.81 -2.49 -19.72
CA GLN A 319 13.50 -3.59 -20.40
C GLN A 319 12.97 -3.89 -21.80
N SER A 320 11.73 -3.47 -22.11
CA SER A 320 11.14 -3.65 -23.43
C SER A 320 11.68 -2.68 -24.49
N LYS A 321 12.32 -1.57 -24.08
CA LYS A 321 12.87 -0.58 -25.01
C LYS A 321 14.18 -1.09 -25.62
N LYS A 322 14.31 -0.95 -26.95
CA LYS A 322 15.53 -1.29 -27.68
C LYS A 322 16.69 -0.34 -27.34
N GLU A 323 16.36 0.91 -27.07
CA GLU A 323 17.30 1.99 -26.78
C GLU A 323 17.35 2.32 -25.28
N VAL A 324 18.40 3.04 -24.89
CA VAL A 324 18.57 3.52 -23.52
C VAL A 324 17.45 4.51 -23.18
N ALA A 325 16.61 4.13 -22.21
CA ALA A 325 15.49 4.96 -21.74
C ALA A 325 15.75 5.47 -20.30
N PRO A 326 16.54 6.54 -20.11
CA PRO A 326 16.97 6.98 -18.78
C PRO A 326 15.79 7.38 -17.88
N ARG A 327 14.71 7.91 -18.47
CA ARG A 327 13.48 8.25 -17.72
C ARG A 327 12.82 7.02 -17.09
N LEU A 328 12.79 5.89 -17.80
CA LEU A 328 12.22 4.64 -17.29
C LEU A 328 13.14 3.98 -16.26
N LEU A 329 14.46 4.13 -16.42
CA LEU A 329 15.44 3.69 -15.41
C LEU A 329 15.24 4.47 -14.10
N ILE A 330 15.15 5.81 -14.17
CA ILE A 330 14.90 6.66 -12.98
C ILE A 330 13.58 6.27 -12.32
N LEU A 331 12.51 6.10 -13.11
CA LEU A 331 11.21 5.69 -12.58
C LEU A 331 11.26 4.28 -11.96
N SER A 332 12.00 3.34 -12.56
CA SER A 332 12.21 2.00 -12.00
C SER A 332 12.93 2.08 -10.66
N ILE A 333 14.03 2.83 -10.60
CA ILE A 333 14.79 3.07 -9.36
C ILE A 333 13.86 3.60 -8.27
N PHE A 334 13.04 4.59 -8.60
CA PHE A 334 12.11 5.21 -7.67
C PHE A 334 11.04 4.24 -7.17
N CYS A 335 10.36 3.53 -8.08
CA CYS A 335 9.33 2.56 -7.69
C CYS A 335 9.89 1.42 -6.83
N PHE A 336 11.08 0.89 -7.14
CA PHE A 336 11.71 -0.16 -6.34
C PHE A 336 12.18 0.33 -4.97
N GLY A 337 12.78 1.53 -4.90
CA GLY A 337 13.22 2.12 -3.63
C GLY A 337 12.08 2.29 -2.63
N LEU A 338 10.86 2.54 -3.11
CA LEU A 338 9.67 2.73 -2.28
C LEU A 338 9.01 1.45 -1.80
N ILE A 339 9.27 0.29 -2.41
CA ILE A 339 8.69 -0.98 -1.94
C ILE A 339 9.07 -1.22 -0.48
N PHE A 340 10.26 -0.80 -0.06
CA PHE A 340 10.75 -0.90 1.33
C PHE A 340 9.95 -0.05 2.33
N LEU A 341 9.27 1.02 1.90
CA LEU A 341 8.31 1.76 2.73
C LEU A 341 6.97 1.04 2.88
N GLY A 342 6.59 0.26 1.86
CA GLY A 342 5.40 -0.59 1.91
C GLY A 342 5.64 -1.79 2.80
N HIS A 343 6.66 -2.60 2.49
CA HIS A 343 6.96 -3.84 3.19
C HIS A 343 8.37 -4.36 2.84
N ALA A 344 9.26 -4.57 3.82
CA ALA A 344 10.66 -4.89 3.53
C ALA A 344 10.86 -6.27 2.87
N VAL A 345 10.07 -7.28 3.25
CA VAL A 345 10.13 -8.60 2.58
C VAL A 345 9.86 -8.47 1.08
N PHE A 346 8.80 -7.75 0.70
CA PHE A 346 8.51 -7.47 -0.71
C PHE A 346 9.61 -6.63 -1.36
N GLY A 347 10.14 -5.64 -0.65
CA GLY A 347 11.27 -4.83 -1.14
C GLY A 347 12.50 -5.68 -1.46
N ALA A 348 12.88 -6.57 -0.55
CA ALA A 348 14.01 -7.48 -0.72
C ALA A 348 13.76 -8.48 -1.86
N MET A 349 12.63 -9.18 -1.83
CA MET A 349 12.28 -10.18 -2.86
C MET A 349 12.18 -9.57 -4.25
N ALA A 350 11.55 -8.40 -4.39
CA ALA A 350 11.46 -7.69 -5.66
C ALA A 350 12.84 -7.26 -6.15
N SER A 351 13.67 -6.67 -5.27
CA SER A 351 15.01 -6.19 -5.63
C SER A 351 15.93 -7.32 -6.06
N ILE A 352 15.91 -8.45 -5.34
CA ILE A 352 16.66 -9.67 -5.71
C ILE A 352 16.19 -10.20 -7.06
N SER A 353 14.87 -10.30 -7.27
CA SER A 353 14.30 -10.77 -8.54
C SER A 353 14.71 -9.89 -9.71
N ALA A 354 14.65 -8.56 -9.54
CA ALA A 354 15.09 -7.61 -10.54
C ALA A 354 16.59 -7.73 -10.84
N ALA A 355 17.43 -7.87 -9.81
CA ALA A 355 18.87 -8.06 -9.97
C ALA A 355 19.20 -9.34 -10.76
N LEU A 356 18.51 -10.45 -10.48
CA LEU A 356 18.64 -11.70 -11.23
C LEU A 356 18.23 -11.55 -12.69
N VAL A 357 17.10 -10.87 -12.96
CA VAL A 357 16.66 -10.59 -14.33
C VAL A 357 17.67 -9.73 -15.08
N LEU A 358 18.17 -8.67 -14.46
CA LEU A 358 19.21 -7.80 -15.05
C LEU A 358 20.49 -8.57 -15.35
N LEU A 359 20.93 -9.42 -14.42
CA LEU A 359 22.09 -10.29 -14.61
C LEU A 359 21.88 -11.23 -15.81
N MET A 360 20.74 -11.92 -15.89
CA MET A 360 20.42 -12.82 -16.98
C MET A 360 20.32 -12.11 -18.34
N LEU A 361 19.72 -10.91 -18.38
CA LEU A 361 19.63 -10.09 -19.60
C LEU A 361 20.99 -9.59 -20.06
N TRP A 362 21.89 -9.27 -19.13
CA TRP A 362 23.27 -8.93 -19.43
C TRP A 362 24.05 -10.15 -19.95
N LEU A 363 23.96 -11.30 -19.29
CA LEU A 363 24.64 -12.54 -19.72
C LEU A 363 24.19 -12.99 -21.13
N ARG A 364 22.91 -12.82 -21.47
CA ARG A 364 22.39 -13.15 -22.81
C ARG A 364 22.92 -12.24 -23.92
N ARG A 365 23.24 -10.98 -23.62
CA ARG A 365 23.75 -9.99 -24.58
C ARG A 365 24.72 -9.04 -23.88
N PRO A 366 25.97 -9.47 -23.62
CA PRO A 366 26.92 -8.71 -22.85
C PRO A 366 27.21 -7.37 -23.53
N SER A 367 26.94 -6.27 -22.83
CA SER A 367 27.31 -4.93 -23.27
C SER A 367 27.63 -4.05 -22.06
N LYS A 368 28.62 -3.16 -22.22
CA LYS A 368 29.01 -2.21 -21.18
C LYS A 368 27.83 -1.33 -20.75
N VAL A 369 27.01 -0.90 -21.71
CA VAL A 369 25.82 -0.05 -21.45
C VAL A 369 24.83 -0.75 -20.52
N ARG A 370 24.47 -2.01 -20.79
CA ARG A 370 23.53 -2.77 -19.95
C ARG A 370 24.10 -3.06 -18.56
N PHE A 371 25.40 -3.33 -18.48
CA PHE A 371 26.08 -3.50 -17.19
C PHE A 371 26.02 -2.23 -16.34
N VAL A 372 26.39 -1.07 -16.92
CA VAL A 372 26.34 0.23 -16.26
C VAL A 372 24.91 0.56 -15.83
N GLN A 373 23.91 0.31 -16.69
CA GLN A 373 22.51 0.50 -16.33
C GLN A 373 22.07 -0.37 -15.15
N GLY A 374 22.48 -1.65 -15.12
CA GLY A 374 22.22 -2.54 -13.99
C GLY A 374 22.87 -2.05 -12.71
N ALA A 375 24.13 -1.58 -12.78
CA ALA A 375 24.83 -0.99 -11.64
C ALA A 375 24.14 0.29 -11.13
N VAL A 376 23.75 1.19 -12.03
CA VAL A 376 23.03 2.43 -11.70
C VAL A 376 21.66 2.11 -11.09
N PHE A 377 20.95 1.11 -11.62
CA PHE A 377 19.70 0.63 -11.03
C PHE A 377 19.91 0.16 -9.59
N THR A 378 20.82 -0.78 -9.37
CA THR A 378 21.10 -1.35 -8.03
C THR A 378 21.52 -0.27 -7.05
N LEU A 379 22.46 0.60 -7.44
CA LEU A 379 22.93 1.70 -6.59
C LEU A 379 21.80 2.68 -6.29
N GLY A 380 21.01 3.07 -7.30
CA GLY A 380 19.89 4.00 -7.14
C GLY A 380 18.81 3.47 -6.22
N VAL A 381 18.38 2.21 -6.40
CA VAL A 381 17.38 1.55 -5.53
C VAL A 381 17.89 1.49 -4.10
N THR A 382 19.17 1.14 -3.91
CA THR A 382 19.80 1.08 -2.59
C THR A 382 19.78 2.46 -1.93
N ILE A 383 20.29 3.49 -2.61
CA ILE A 383 20.31 4.87 -2.09
C ILE A 383 18.91 5.34 -1.72
N LEU A 384 17.91 5.10 -2.58
CA LEU A 384 16.54 5.51 -2.28
C LEU A 384 15.92 4.71 -1.13
N ALA A 385 16.12 3.40 -1.07
CA ALA A 385 15.62 2.58 0.03
C ALA A 385 16.19 3.04 1.38
N PHE A 386 17.48 3.36 1.44
CA PHE A 386 18.11 3.91 2.65
C PHE A 386 17.67 5.35 2.93
N GLY A 387 17.58 6.22 1.90
CA GLY A 387 17.18 7.62 2.04
C GLY A 387 15.73 7.79 2.49
N HIS A 388 14.83 6.92 2.03
CA HIS A 388 13.46 6.85 2.51
C HIS A 388 13.36 6.37 3.96
N GLY A 389 14.40 5.73 4.50
CA GLY A 389 14.44 5.16 5.84
C GLY A 389 13.45 4.01 6.01
N GLY A 390 12.78 3.93 7.16
CA GLY A 390 11.95 2.77 7.49
C GLY A 390 12.83 1.60 7.95
N MET A 391 12.50 0.38 7.53
CA MET A 391 13.18 -0.83 8.01
C MET A 391 14.68 -0.87 7.70
N MET A 392 15.14 -0.08 6.72
CA MET A 392 16.55 0.01 6.33
C MET A 392 17.33 1.11 7.07
N SER A 393 16.67 1.96 7.87
CA SER A 393 17.36 3.04 8.58
C SER A 393 18.13 2.52 9.79
N THR A 394 19.41 2.88 9.88
CA THR A 394 20.28 2.64 11.03
C THR A 394 20.21 3.83 11.99
N GLY A 395 20.32 3.60 13.30
CA GLY A 395 20.32 4.68 14.29
C GLY A 395 20.51 4.17 15.73
N PRO A 396 21.05 5.01 16.64
CA PRO A 396 21.36 4.62 18.02
C PRO A 396 20.14 4.12 18.80
N GLU A 397 18.94 4.59 18.45
CA GLU A 397 17.64 4.16 19.00
C GLU A 397 17.34 2.66 18.78
N TYR A 398 18.09 1.96 17.91
CA TYR A 398 17.92 0.54 17.59
C TYR A 398 19.18 -0.28 17.89
N GLY A 399 20.09 0.29 18.69
CA GLY A 399 21.41 -0.25 18.93
C GLY A 399 22.37 0.20 17.84
N ALA A 400 23.37 0.99 18.23
CA ALA A 400 24.55 1.20 17.40
C ALA A 400 25.28 -0.13 17.24
N GLY A 401 24.92 -0.90 16.21
CA GLY A 401 25.58 -2.13 15.81
C GLY A 401 24.96 -3.39 16.40
N THR A 402 23.98 -3.98 15.70
CA THR A 402 23.73 -5.42 15.77
C THR A 402 23.19 -5.94 14.45
N LEU A 403 24.09 -6.36 13.56
CA LEU A 403 23.94 -7.71 13.03
C LEU A 403 24.02 -8.63 14.26
N LEU A 404 22.86 -8.96 14.85
CA LEU A 404 22.71 -9.97 15.90
C LEU A 404 23.76 -9.95 17.03
N LYS A 405 23.69 -8.98 17.97
CA LYS A 405 23.90 -9.37 19.37
C LYS A 405 22.52 -9.52 19.98
N LEU A 406 22.02 -10.75 19.96
CA LEU A 406 21.09 -11.17 21.00
C LEU A 406 21.81 -10.89 22.31
N ARG A 407 21.21 -10.00 23.11
CA ARG A 407 21.69 -9.62 24.43
C ARG A 407 21.87 -10.91 25.23
N ASP A 408 23.11 -11.22 25.61
CA ASP A 408 23.41 -12.30 26.55
C ASP A 408 22.54 -12.07 27.79
N GLY A 409 21.59 -12.96 28.00
CA GLY A 409 20.79 -13.10 29.21
C GLY A 409 21.25 -14.31 29.97
#